data_AF-A0A1N6FHN5-F1
#
_entry.id   AF-A0A1N6FHN5-F1
#
_cell.length_a   1.000
_cell.length_b   1.000
_cell.length_c   1.000
_cell.angle_alpha   90.00
_cell.angle_beta   90.00
_cell.angle_gamma   90.00
#
_symmetry.space_group_name_H-M   'P 1'
#
loop_
_entity.id
_entity.type
_entity.pdbx_description
1 polymer ?
#
loop_
_entity_poly.entity_id
_entity_poly.type
_entity_poly.pdbx_seq_one_letter_code
_entity_poly.pdbx_strand_id
1 'polypeptide(L)'
;MKRKQIRLIVFLLFCVVAVGCGGSASRIFPSVFGEDAVFGEDIQERREVVYGHVFIDLPSTYTRLGTVEVAWNPTVRIPDMPLPQYLSTTVYANNGTYYLTQWTQLDTEKYYFKPLEKEATERWGSKWQSLKFTVPVNTDSQEYRQYIDYLKQLEQSLPEAFDVAVYAKRFSGRIIVRVLEFTPAEGASARIYQFNQLYPVVPYKTVEEANAQRILTP
;
A
#
# COMPACT_ATOMS: atom_id res chain seq x y z
N MET A 1 53.04 -24.13 -63.50
CA MET A 1 53.38 -25.56 -63.42
C MET A 1 52.44 -26.26 -62.44
N LYS A 2 51.78 -27.34 -62.91
CA LYS A 2 51.17 -28.47 -62.18
C LYS A 2 50.11 -28.13 -61.09
N ARG A 3 48.82 -28.23 -61.42
CA ARG A 3 47.96 -29.44 -61.33
C ARG A 3 47.44 -29.71 -59.90
N LYS A 4 46.13 -29.54 -59.70
CA LYS A 4 45.13 -30.58 -59.35
C LYS A 4 43.80 -29.87 -59.02
N GLN A 5 42.85 -29.76 -59.95
CA GLN A 5 41.87 -30.77 -60.39
C GLN A 5 40.70 -30.99 -59.41
N ILE A 6 39.49 -30.66 -59.90
CA ILE A 6 38.28 -31.53 -59.96
C ILE A 6 37.54 -31.70 -58.61
N ARG A 7 36.24 -31.42 -58.40
CA ARG A 7 34.98 -31.70 -59.14
C ARG A 7 33.86 -30.79 -58.53
N LEU A 8 33.03 -30.07 -59.30
CA LEU A 8 31.76 -30.48 -59.96
C LEU A 8 30.53 -30.19 -59.04
N ILE A 9 29.65 -29.20 -59.36
CA ILE A 9 28.30 -29.36 -59.99
C ILE A 9 27.33 -30.03 -58.98
N VAL A 10 26.13 -29.55 -58.61
CA VAL A 10 25.18 -28.60 -59.19
C VAL A 10 23.91 -28.55 -58.31
N PHE A 11 23.01 -27.62 -58.62
CA PHE A 11 21.57 -27.58 -58.30
C PHE A 11 21.14 -27.25 -56.86
N LEU A 12 20.45 -26.12 -56.63
CA LEU A 12 19.06 -25.79 -56.99
C LEU A 12 18.00 -26.49 -56.11
N LEU A 13 17.34 -25.64 -55.33
CA LEU A 13 15.88 -25.47 -55.25
C LEU A 13 15.08 -26.26 -54.20
N PHE A 14 14.30 -25.45 -53.47
CA PHE A 14 12.96 -25.65 -52.89
C PHE A 14 12.74 -26.08 -51.42
N CYS A 15 11.92 -25.21 -50.80
CA CYS A 15 10.84 -25.46 -49.84
C CYS A 15 11.14 -25.64 -48.34
N VAL A 16 10.89 -24.53 -47.60
CA VAL A 16 9.88 -24.37 -46.53
C VAL A 16 9.51 -25.64 -45.71
N VAL A 17 9.69 -25.59 -44.39
CA VAL A 17 8.64 -25.56 -43.33
C VAL A 17 9.31 -25.67 -41.95
N ALA A 18 9.03 -24.64 -41.15
CA ALA A 18 8.78 -24.57 -39.69
C ALA A 18 9.52 -25.45 -38.65
N VAL A 19 9.71 -24.76 -37.50
CA VAL A 19 9.83 -25.23 -36.11
C VAL A 19 11.23 -25.60 -35.61
N GLY A 20 11.66 -24.84 -34.59
CA GLY A 20 12.31 -25.46 -33.43
C GLY A 20 13.75 -25.04 -33.16
N CYS A 21 13.87 -24.10 -32.21
CA CYS A 21 14.91 -24.03 -31.17
C CYS A 21 16.39 -23.84 -31.57
N GLY A 22 16.97 -22.76 -31.03
CA GLY A 22 18.33 -22.82 -30.49
C GLY A 22 19.15 -21.54 -30.63
N GLY A 23 19.34 -20.83 -29.51
CA GLY A 23 20.64 -20.20 -29.25
C GLY A 23 20.69 -18.66 -29.13
N SER A 24 20.51 -18.20 -27.89
CA SER A 24 21.41 -17.26 -27.20
C SER A 24 21.39 -15.77 -27.58
N ALA A 25 20.73 -14.96 -26.74
CA ALA A 25 21.38 -13.83 -26.06
C ALA A 25 20.60 -13.36 -24.82
N SER A 26 21.05 -13.84 -23.66
CA SER A 26 21.43 -13.00 -22.50
C SER A 26 20.34 -12.17 -21.80
N ARG A 27 19.71 -12.72 -20.76
CA ARG A 27 20.05 -12.51 -19.33
C ARG A 27 19.86 -11.06 -18.83
N ILE A 28 18.72 -10.82 -18.15
CA ILE A 28 18.69 -10.13 -16.85
C ILE A 28 17.63 -10.81 -15.96
N PHE A 29 18.08 -11.45 -14.89
CA PHE A 29 17.37 -11.76 -13.63
C PHE A 29 18.21 -11.07 -12.52
N PRO A 30 17.65 -10.65 -11.36
CA PRO A 30 16.73 -11.40 -10.47
C PRO A 30 15.52 -10.54 -10.05
N SER A 31 14.49 -11.00 -9.34
CA SER A 31 14.41 -11.99 -8.27
C SER A 31 13.01 -12.55 -8.12
N VAL A 32 12.98 -13.86 -7.84
CA VAL A 32 11.87 -14.68 -7.36
C VAL A 32 11.18 -14.07 -6.14
N PHE A 33 9.86 -13.88 -6.19
CA PHE A 33 8.96 -14.05 -5.05
C PHE A 33 7.59 -14.52 -5.57
N GLY A 34 7.28 -15.80 -5.28
CA GLY A 34 5.94 -16.35 -5.09
C GLY A 34 4.98 -16.32 -6.27
N GLU A 35 5.03 -17.36 -7.11
CA GLU A 35 3.83 -17.86 -7.79
C GLU A 35 2.91 -18.50 -6.74
N ASP A 36 1.73 -17.95 -6.57
CA ASP A 36 0.49 -18.69 -6.28
C ASP A 36 -0.64 -17.91 -6.96
N ALA A 37 -0.81 -18.16 -8.25
CA ALA A 37 -1.89 -17.61 -9.06
C ALA A 37 -3.04 -18.62 -9.10
N VAL A 38 -4.19 -18.31 -8.49
CA VAL A 38 -5.45 -18.99 -8.79
C VAL A 38 -6.68 -18.07 -8.61
N PHE A 39 -7.32 -17.80 -9.76
CA PHE A 39 -8.70 -17.39 -10.08
C PHE A 39 -9.28 -16.02 -9.63
N GLY A 40 -9.56 -15.21 -10.65
CA GLY A 40 -10.38 -14.01 -10.71
C GLY A 40 -9.99 -13.28 -11.99
N GLU A 41 -10.88 -12.50 -12.62
CA GLU A 41 -10.54 -11.75 -13.84
C GLU A 41 -9.17 -11.06 -13.72
N ASP A 42 -8.42 -10.98 -14.83
CA ASP A 42 -7.08 -10.40 -14.90
C ASP A 42 -7.18 -8.87 -14.71
N ILE A 43 -7.47 -8.47 -13.47
CA ILE A 43 -7.50 -7.07 -13.05
C ILE A 43 -6.06 -6.61 -13.13
N GLN A 44 -5.72 -5.93 -14.23
CA GLN A 44 -4.40 -5.32 -14.35
C GLN A 44 -4.23 -4.34 -13.18
N GLU A 45 -3.34 -4.68 -12.25
CA GLU A 45 -3.00 -3.83 -11.14
C GLU A 45 -1.97 -2.79 -11.58
N ARG A 46 -2.18 -1.55 -11.16
CA ARG A 46 -1.27 -0.43 -11.31
C ARG A 46 -0.49 -0.24 -10.02
N ARG A 47 0.83 -0.13 -10.15
CA ARG A 47 1.70 0.24 -9.03
C ARG A 47 1.67 1.73 -8.77
N GLU A 48 1.34 2.13 -7.56
CA GLU A 48 1.34 3.52 -7.09
C GLU A 48 2.40 3.75 -6.01
N VAL A 49 3.09 4.88 -6.08
CA VAL A 49 4.01 5.32 -5.02
C VAL A 49 3.18 5.92 -3.90
N VAL A 50 3.32 5.38 -2.68
CA VAL A 50 2.75 6.01 -1.48
C VAL A 50 3.77 6.93 -0.83
N TYR A 51 4.99 6.45 -0.61
CA TYR A 51 6.08 7.25 -0.07
C TYR A 51 7.44 6.68 -0.46
N GLY A 52 8.30 7.48 -1.13
CA GLY A 52 9.65 7.08 -1.49
C GLY A 52 9.70 5.74 -2.24
N HIS A 53 10.14 4.69 -1.54
CA HIS A 53 10.23 3.31 -2.06
C HIS A 53 9.09 2.38 -1.59
N VAL A 54 8.05 2.94 -0.96
CA VAL A 54 6.85 2.21 -0.57
C VAL A 54 5.81 2.38 -1.65
N PHE A 55 5.43 1.25 -2.23
CA PHE A 55 4.44 1.16 -3.30
C PHE A 55 3.27 0.30 -2.84
N ILE A 56 2.14 0.49 -3.51
CA ILE A 56 0.99 -0.41 -3.43
C ILE A 56 0.49 -0.72 -4.84
N ASP A 57 -0.22 -1.82 -4.99
CA ASP A 57 -0.78 -2.27 -6.26
C ASP A 57 -2.30 -2.05 -6.25
N LEU A 58 -2.79 -1.06 -6.98
CA LEU A 58 -4.21 -0.73 -7.05
C LEU A 58 -4.82 -1.29 -8.34
N PRO A 59 -6.04 -1.86 -8.30
CA PRO A 59 -6.75 -2.21 -9.53
C PRO A 59 -6.84 -1.03 -10.50
N SER A 60 -6.59 -1.24 -11.79
CA SER A 60 -6.66 -0.20 -12.83
C SER A 60 -8.03 0.45 -13.00
N THR A 61 -9.07 -0.16 -12.44
CA THR A 61 -10.44 0.39 -12.37
C THR A 61 -10.54 1.61 -11.46
N TYR A 62 -9.57 1.84 -10.58
CA TYR A 62 -9.56 2.99 -9.68
C TYR A 62 -9.03 4.24 -10.37
N THR A 63 -9.79 5.33 -10.28
CA THR A 63 -9.39 6.64 -10.77
C THR A 63 -8.86 7.50 -9.63
N ARG A 64 -7.70 8.14 -9.82
CA ARG A 64 -7.16 9.10 -8.85
C ARG A 64 -8.04 10.36 -8.82
N LEU A 65 -8.60 10.66 -7.66
CA LEU A 65 -9.43 11.85 -7.43
C LEU A 65 -8.61 13.08 -7.05
N GLY A 66 -7.49 12.90 -6.35
CA GLY A 66 -6.63 13.99 -5.93
C GLY A 66 -5.91 13.70 -4.63
N THR A 67 -5.43 14.77 -3.99
CA THR A 67 -4.69 14.69 -2.72
C THR A 67 -5.28 15.69 -1.73
N VAL A 68 -5.47 15.23 -0.49
CA VAL A 68 -5.95 16.02 0.64
C VAL A 68 -4.98 15.86 1.80
N GLU A 69 -4.76 16.94 2.53
CA GLU A 69 -3.99 16.92 3.75
C GLU A 69 -4.95 16.81 4.94
N VAL A 70 -4.73 15.82 5.81
CA VAL A 70 -5.60 15.59 6.97
C VAL A 70 -4.85 15.85 8.26
N ALA A 71 -5.39 16.77 9.05
CA ALA A 71 -4.82 17.14 10.33
C ALA A 71 -5.08 16.05 11.38
N TRP A 72 -4.02 15.67 12.09
CA TRP A 72 -4.01 14.71 13.17
C TRP A 72 -3.44 15.34 14.45
N ASN A 73 -4.18 15.18 15.55
CA ASN A 73 -3.75 15.55 16.89
C ASN A 73 -3.74 14.30 17.78
N PRO A 74 -2.57 13.83 18.27
CA PRO A 74 -2.52 12.84 19.32
C PRO A 74 -3.09 13.42 20.62
N THR A 75 -3.80 12.57 21.36
CA THR A 75 -4.37 12.93 22.67
C THR A 75 -3.31 13.01 23.77
N VAL A 76 -2.20 12.29 23.61
CA VAL A 76 -1.08 12.37 24.55
C VAL A 76 -0.17 13.51 24.10
N ARG A 77 0.26 14.35 25.05
CA ARG A 77 1.26 15.39 24.78
C ARG A 77 2.63 14.73 24.65
N ILE A 78 3.24 14.81 23.47
CA ILE A 78 4.64 14.42 23.27
C ILE A 78 5.52 15.68 23.30
N PRO A 79 6.58 15.72 24.11
CA PRO A 79 7.55 16.81 24.10
C PRO A 79 8.14 17.02 22.71
N ASP A 80 8.32 18.28 22.33
CA ASP A 80 9.01 18.69 21.10
C ASP A 80 8.35 18.22 19.80
N MET A 81 7.10 17.70 19.84
CA MET A 81 6.35 17.39 18.63
C MET A 81 5.39 18.54 18.29
N PRO A 82 5.53 19.17 17.11
CA PRO A 82 4.59 20.20 16.68
C PRO A 82 3.24 19.57 16.35
N LEU A 83 2.16 20.29 16.63
CA LEU A 83 0.79 19.84 16.42
C LEU A 83 -0.03 20.91 15.68
N PRO A 84 -0.97 20.51 14.80
CA PRO A 84 -1.23 19.14 14.35
C PRO A 84 -0.10 18.57 13.48
N GLN A 85 -0.05 17.24 13.40
CA GLN A 85 0.70 16.52 12.39
C GLN A 85 -0.19 16.33 11.16
N TYR A 86 0.39 16.28 9.97
CA TYR A 86 -0.38 16.29 8.73
C TYR A 86 -0.14 15.02 7.91
N LEU A 87 -1.25 14.38 7.53
CA LEU A 87 -1.28 13.15 6.76
C LEU A 87 -1.51 13.49 5.29
N SER A 88 -0.46 13.30 4.47
CA SER A 88 -0.58 13.46 3.03
C SER A 88 -1.38 12.28 2.47
N THR A 89 -2.63 12.53 2.04
CA THR A 89 -3.58 11.51 1.62
C THR A 89 -3.90 11.62 0.14
N THR A 90 -3.59 10.60 -0.66
CA THR A 90 -4.05 10.51 -2.05
C THR A 90 -5.28 9.62 -2.12
N VAL A 91 -6.33 10.10 -2.81
CA VAL A 91 -7.63 9.43 -2.88
C VAL A 91 -7.83 8.86 -4.28
N TYR A 92 -8.28 7.60 -4.33
CA TYR A 92 -8.66 6.86 -5.52
C TYR A 92 -10.08 6.35 -5.35
N ALA A 93 -10.87 6.29 -6.42
CA ALA A 93 -12.26 5.87 -6.38
C ALA A 93 -12.60 4.88 -7.49
N ASN A 94 -13.50 3.95 -7.17
CA ASN A 94 -14.15 3.05 -8.12
C ASN A 94 -15.53 2.63 -7.57
N ASN A 95 -16.61 2.95 -8.29
CA ASN A 95 -17.97 2.51 -7.97
C ASN A 95 -18.38 2.70 -6.50
N GLY A 96 -18.11 3.89 -5.93
CA GLY A 96 -18.43 4.22 -4.53
C GLY A 96 -17.50 3.59 -3.48
N THR A 97 -16.49 2.83 -3.90
CA THR A 97 -15.38 2.37 -3.04
C THR A 97 -14.18 3.29 -3.21
N TYR A 98 -13.48 3.58 -2.11
CA TYR A 98 -12.32 4.47 -2.12
C TYR A 98 -11.09 3.83 -1.51
N TYR A 99 -9.94 4.05 -2.14
CA TYR A 99 -8.65 3.83 -1.53
C TYR A 99 -7.99 5.17 -1.19
N LEU A 100 -7.61 5.32 0.06
CA LEU A 100 -6.90 6.49 0.57
C LEU A 100 -5.50 6.05 0.97
N THR A 101 -4.51 6.39 0.16
CA THR A 101 -3.10 6.10 0.47
C THR A 101 -2.52 7.26 1.23
N GLN A 102 -1.80 6.97 2.31
CA GLN A 102 -1.39 7.99 3.25
C GLN A 102 0.00 7.76 3.75
N TRP A 103 0.67 8.85 4.05
CA TRP A 103 1.89 8.80 4.82
C TRP A 103 2.03 10.06 5.68
N THR A 104 2.80 9.92 6.75
CA THR A 104 3.25 11.04 7.57
C THR A 104 4.69 10.80 7.97
N GLN A 105 5.47 11.87 7.99
CA GLN A 105 6.76 11.92 8.63
C GLN A 105 6.58 12.47 10.04
N LEU A 106 7.18 11.81 11.01
CA LEU A 106 7.18 12.23 12.40
C LEU A 106 8.40 13.13 12.63
N ASP A 107 8.19 14.27 13.29
CA ASP A 107 9.23 15.28 13.46
C ASP A 107 10.33 14.90 14.46
N THR A 108 10.07 13.94 15.35
CA THR A 108 11.00 13.54 16.40
C THR A 108 11.16 12.03 16.52
N GLU A 109 12.38 11.56 16.82
CA GLU A 109 12.67 10.15 17.09
C GLU A 109 12.17 9.68 18.45
N LYS A 110 11.89 10.62 19.35
CA LYS A 110 11.33 10.32 20.67
C LYS A 110 9.83 9.96 20.60
N TYR A 111 9.27 9.92 19.40
CA TYR A 111 7.88 9.62 19.14
C TYR A 111 7.69 8.13 18.85
N TYR A 112 6.88 7.45 19.66
CA TYR A 112 6.66 6.01 19.53
C TYR A 112 5.19 5.68 19.51
N PHE A 113 4.85 4.79 18.59
CA PHE A 113 3.52 4.21 18.47
C PHE A 113 3.57 2.74 18.83
N LYS A 114 2.50 2.30 19.48
CA LYS A 114 2.13 0.89 19.45
C LYS A 114 1.61 0.59 18.03
N PRO A 115 2.19 -0.38 17.33
CA PRO A 115 1.66 -0.84 16.05
C PRO A 115 0.21 -1.33 16.17
N LEU A 116 -0.52 -1.42 15.06
CA LEU A 116 -1.87 -1.97 15.07
C LEU A 116 -1.81 -3.43 15.57
N GLU A 117 -2.77 -3.82 16.41
CA GLU A 117 -2.96 -5.21 16.83
C GLU A 117 -3.98 -5.87 15.90
N LYS A 118 -3.52 -6.75 15.00
CA LYS A 118 -4.26 -7.82 14.28
C LYS A 118 -3.49 -8.30 13.03
N GLU A 119 -3.88 -9.47 12.54
CA GLU A 119 -3.12 -10.38 11.67
C GLU A 119 -2.80 -9.86 10.25
N ALA A 120 -1.87 -10.61 9.63
CA ALA A 120 -1.23 -10.37 8.34
C ALA A 120 -2.23 -10.23 7.17
N THR A 121 -1.84 -9.47 6.15
CA THR A 121 -2.73 -9.16 5.04
C THR A 121 -2.24 -9.79 3.74
N GLU A 122 -3.09 -10.59 3.12
CA GLU A 122 -2.81 -11.31 1.86
C GLU A 122 -2.55 -10.34 0.69
N ARG A 123 -3.31 -9.23 0.62
CA ARG A 123 -3.25 -8.28 -0.51
C ARG A 123 -1.99 -7.40 -0.57
N TRP A 124 -1.46 -6.97 0.58
CA TRP A 124 -0.31 -6.05 0.64
C TRP A 124 0.97 -6.71 1.15
N GLY A 125 0.87 -7.99 1.51
CA GLY A 125 1.95 -8.81 2.06
C GLY A 125 2.03 -8.82 3.60
N SER A 126 2.81 -9.76 4.11
CA SER A 126 2.89 -10.16 5.52
C SER A 126 3.42 -9.12 6.52
N LYS A 127 3.81 -7.92 6.06
CA LYS A 127 4.35 -6.84 6.91
C LYS A 127 3.34 -5.73 7.19
N TRP A 128 2.16 -5.79 6.56
CA TRP A 128 1.10 -4.84 6.82
C TRP A 128 0.20 -5.37 7.93
N GLN A 129 -0.20 -4.47 8.80
CA GLN A 129 -1.14 -4.73 9.88
C GLN A 129 -2.48 -4.17 9.47
N SER A 130 -3.57 -4.82 9.86
CA SER A 130 -4.91 -4.37 9.50
C SER A 130 -5.83 -4.16 10.69
N LEU A 131 -6.74 -3.20 10.58
CA LEU A 131 -7.87 -3.03 11.47
C LEU A 131 -9.12 -2.67 10.65
N LYS A 132 -10.29 -3.18 11.04
CA LYS A 132 -11.57 -2.90 10.38
C LYS A 132 -12.59 -2.30 11.36
N PHE A 133 -13.38 -1.35 10.90
CA PHE A 133 -14.50 -0.72 11.63
C PHE A 133 -15.38 0.06 10.64
N THR A 134 -16.58 0.43 11.05
CA THR A 134 -17.52 1.21 10.21
C THR A 134 -17.54 2.68 10.63
N VAL A 135 -17.70 3.58 9.67
CA VAL A 135 -17.73 5.04 9.85
C VAL A 135 -18.95 5.64 9.17
N PRO A 136 -19.85 6.31 9.90
CA PRO A 136 -20.97 7.05 9.31
C PRO A 136 -20.50 8.35 8.63
N VAL A 137 -21.19 8.75 7.56
CA VAL A 137 -20.88 9.96 6.77
C VAL A 137 -21.13 11.27 7.53
N ASN A 138 -21.85 11.22 8.65
CA ASN A 138 -22.06 12.33 9.58
C ASN A 138 -21.19 12.24 10.86
N THR A 139 -20.09 11.48 10.83
CA THR A 139 -19.18 11.32 11.97
C THR A 139 -18.67 12.65 12.53
N ASP A 140 -18.54 12.71 13.86
CA ASP A 140 -17.90 13.78 14.61
C ASP A 140 -16.36 13.60 14.71
N SER A 141 -15.84 12.44 14.30
CA SER A 141 -14.41 12.14 14.33
C SER A 141 -13.64 13.09 13.43
N GLN A 142 -12.73 13.89 14.02
CA GLN A 142 -12.02 14.95 13.32
C GLN A 142 -11.27 14.43 12.07
N GLU A 143 -10.63 13.26 12.16
CA GLU A 143 -9.90 12.67 11.04
C GLU A 143 -10.86 12.24 9.92
N TYR A 144 -11.84 11.40 10.24
CA TYR A 144 -12.73 10.82 9.22
C TYR A 144 -13.66 11.84 8.59
N ARG A 145 -14.09 12.84 9.35
CA ARG A 145 -14.86 13.97 8.82
C ARG A 145 -14.09 14.69 7.71
N GLN A 146 -12.77 14.89 7.84
CA GLN A 146 -11.98 15.53 6.78
C GLN A 146 -11.95 14.69 5.49
N TYR A 147 -11.82 13.36 5.59
CA TYR A 147 -11.91 12.49 4.41
C TYR A 147 -13.29 12.55 3.78
N ILE A 148 -14.35 12.43 4.60
CA ILE A 148 -15.73 12.40 4.13
C ILE A 148 -16.12 13.74 3.51
N ASP A 149 -15.71 14.87 4.10
CA ASP A 149 -15.97 16.20 3.55
C ASP A 149 -15.27 16.40 2.21
N TYR A 150 -14.05 15.89 2.05
CA TYR A 150 -13.36 15.86 0.76
C TYR A 150 -14.14 15.03 -0.27
N LEU A 151 -14.63 13.84 0.10
CA LEU A 151 -15.45 13.01 -0.81
C LEU A 151 -16.77 13.69 -1.19
N LYS A 152 -17.45 14.37 -0.25
CA LYS A 152 -18.69 15.13 -0.51
C LYS A 152 -18.49 16.29 -1.48
N GLN A 153 -17.29 16.87 -1.54
CA GLN A 153 -16.99 17.93 -2.51
C GLN A 153 -16.86 17.40 -3.94
N LEU A 154 -16.49 16.13 -4.09
CA LEU A 154 -16.22 15.49 -5.37
C LEU A 154 -17.41 14.73 -5.93
N GLU A 155 -18.32 14.25 -5.06
CA GLU A 155 -19.45 13.43 -5.44
C GLU A 155 -20.78 14.01 -4.96
N GLN A 156 -21.84 13.76 -5.74
CA GLN A 156 -23.18 14.28 -5.44
C GLN A 156 -23.91 13.51 -4.34
N SER A 157 -23.55 12.24 -4.09
CA SER A 157 -24.18 11.41 -3.05
C SER A 157 -23.19 10.37 -2.53
N LEU A 158 -23.03 10.32 -1.21
CA LEU A 158 -22.29 9.27 -0.51
C LEU A 158 -23.28 8.29 0.16
N PRO A 159 -22.88 7.04 0.45
CA PRO A 159 -23.68 6.14 1.27
C PRO A 159 -23.87 6.70 2.70
N GLU A 160 -24.74 6.09 3.50
CA GLU A 160 -24.94 6.52 4.90
C GLU A 160 -23.70 6.26 5.77
N ALA A 161 -22.97 5.18 5.47
CA ALA A 161 -21.76 4.78 6.16
C ALA A 161 -20.79 4.06 5.23
N PHE A 162 -19.54 3.95 5.68
CA PHE A 162 -18.48 3.18 5.05
C PHE A 162 -17.96 2.11 6.01
N ASP A 163 -17.81 0.89 5.52
CA ASP A 163 -16.90 -0.07 6.13
C ASP A 163 -15.48 0.34 5.79
N VAL A 164 -14.68 0.57 6.83
CA VAL A 164 -13.31 1.06 6.71
C VAL A 164 -12.34 -0.04 7.14
N ALA A 165 -11.45 -0.41 6.22
CA ALA A 165 -10.27 -1.21 6.54
C ALA A 165 -9.02 -0.33 6.49
N VAL A 166 -8.29 -0.26 7.59
CA VAL A 166 -7.02 0.46 7.69
C VAL A 166 -5.88 -0.55 7.65
N TYR A 167 -5.02 -0.37 6.66
CA TYR A 167 -3.78 -1.11 6.47
C TYR A 167 -2.60 -0.21 6.84
N ALA A 168 -1.66 -0.75 7.59
CA ALA A 168 -0.60 0.00 8.23
C ALA A 168 0.77 -0.64 8.04
N LYS A 169 1.78 0.18 7.77
CA LYS A 169 3.18 -0.24 7.84
C LYS A 169 4.06 0.88 8.36
N ARG A 170 4.83 0.55 9.40
CA ARG A 170 5.93 1.41 9.85
C ARG A 170 7.14 1.11 8.97
N PHE A 171 7.47 2.06 8.09
CA PHE A 171 8.59 1.89 7.15
C PHE A 171 9.94 2.18 7.80
N SER A 172 9.98 3.19 8.67
CA SER A 172 11.12 3.52 9.50
C SER A 172 10.64 3.96 10.89
N GLY A 173 11.58 4.19 11.82
CA GLY A 173 11.25 4.76 13.12
C GLY A 173 10.43 6.06 13.03
N ARG A 174 10.52 6.81 11.93
CA ARG A 174 9.91 8.14 11.79
C ARG A 174 8.79 8.21 10.73
N ILE A 175 8.48 7.11 10.04
CA ILE A 175 7.56 7.16 8.88
C ILE A 175 6.52 6.07 9.03
N ILE A 176 5.25 6.49 8.95
CA ILE A 176 4.09 5.61 8.92
C ILE A 176 3.44 5.76 7.55
N VAL A 177 3.18 4.62 6.93
CA VAL A 177 2.43 4.52 5.68
C VAL A 177 1.13 3.79 5.97
N ARG A 178 0.02 4.28 5.43
CA ARG A 178 -1.31 3.67 5.56
C ARG A 178 -2.01 3.56 4.21
N VAL A 179 -2.90 2.57 4.10
CA VAL A 179 -3.93 2.51 3.08
C VAL A 179 -5.25 2.34 3.79
N LEU A 180 -6.22 3.20 3.52
CA LEU A 180 -7.57 3.03 4.02
C LEU A 180 -8.47 2.65 2.85
N GLU A 181 -9.24 1.59 3.02
CA GLU A 181 -10.28 1.15 2.10
C GLU A 181 -11.63 1.54 2.69
N PHE A 182 -12.40 2.32 1.95
CA PHE A 182 -13.76 2.72 2.31
C PHE A 182 -14.71 2.04 1.34
N THR A 183 -15.47 1.07 1.80
CA THR A 183 -16.51 0.39 1.03
C THR A 183 -17.89 0.82 1.53
N PRO A 184 -18.88 1.07 0.65
CA PRO A 184 -20.23 1.40 1.10
C PRO A 184 -20.78 0.35 2.07
N ALA A 185 -21.40 0.78 3.16
CA ALA A 185 -22.01 -0.08 4.16
C ALA A 185 -23.46 0.30 4.43
N GLU A 186 -24.28 -0.70 4.76
CA GLU A 186 -25.66 -0.50 5.19
C GLU A 186 -25.70 -0.39 6.72
N GLY A 187 -25.89 0.83 7.23
CA GLY A 187 -26.08 1.10 8.65
C GLY A 187 -24.87 1.67 9.38
N ALA A 188 -25.16 2.56 10.33
CA ALA A 188 -24.17 3.24 11.16
C ALA A 188 -24.15 2.64 12.58
N SER A 189 -23.35 1.61 12.81
CA SER A 189 -23.02 1.21 14.18
C SER A 189 -21.70 0.46 14.26
N ALA A 190 -20.60 1.21 14.32
CA ALA A 190 -19.35 0.70 14.84
C ALA A 190 -18.59 1.79 15.59
N ARG A 191 -17.72 1.34 16.49
CA ARG A 191 -16.75 2.19 17.17
C ARG A 191 -15.78 2.76 16.13
N ILE A 192 -15.87 4.07 15.89
CA ILE A 192 -14.94 4.80 15.03
C ILE A 192 -13.64 4.99 15.79
N TYR A 193 -12.55 4.45 15.26
CA TYR A 193 -11.23 4.61 15.87
C TYR A 193 -10.56 5.85 15.30
N GLN A 194 -10.24 6.83 16.15
CA GLN A 194 -9.38 7.95 15.76
C GLN A 194 -7.94 7.47 15.52
N PHE A 195 -7.14 8.24 14.76
CA PHE A 195 -5.72 7.93 14.50
C PHE A 195 -4.94 7.46 15.74
N ASN A 196 -5.05 8.20 16.84
CA ASN A 196 -4.39 7.92 18.13
C ASN A 196 -4.91 6.66 18.82
N GLN A 197 -6.08 6.14 18.43
CA GLN A 197 -6.60 4.87 18.92
C GLN A 197 -6.15 3.70 18.03
N LEU A 198 -5.97 3.95 16.73
CA LEU A 198 -5.34 3.02 15.80
C LEU A 198 -3.87 2.84 16.18
N TYR A 199 -3.14 3.94 16.30
CA TYR A 199 -1.74 3.99 16.68
C TYR A 199 -1.62 4.71 18.04
N PRO A 200 -1.84 4.00 19.16
CA PRO A 200 -1.68 4.62 20.46
C PRO A 200 -0.22 4.97 20.71
N VAL A 201 -0.02 6.17 21.25
CA VAL A 201 1.30 6.66 21.63
C VAL A 201 1.77 5.89 22.85
N VAL A 202 3.01 5.42 22.83
CA VAL A 202 3.65 4.78 23.99
C VAL A 202 4.72 5.69 24.60
N PRO A 203 4.88 5.71 25.94
CA PRO A 203 5.93 6.49 26.58
C PRO A 203 7.34 6.06 26.15
N TYR A 204 8.27 7.02 26.07
CA TYR A 204 9.69 6.75 25.75
C TYR A 204 10.30 5.65 26.62
N LYS A 205 10.08 5.74 27.94
CA LYS A 205 10.57 4.78 28.93
C LYS A 205 10.13 3.34 28.62
N THR A 206 8.89 3.15 28.17
CA THR A 206 8.36 1.84 27.79
C THR A 206 9.14 1.22 26.62
N VAL A 207 9.63 2.05 25.70
CA VAL A 207 10.42 1.59 24.55
C VAL A 207 11.86 1.27 24.95
N GLU A 208 12.49 2.09 25.79
CA GLU A 208 13.83 1.80 26.33
C GLU A 208 13.84 0.48 27.11
N GLU A 209 12.86 0.27 27.99
CA GLU A 209 12.72 -0.96 28.78
C GLU A 209 12.53 -2.19 27.87
N ALA A 210 11.66 -2.10 26.86
CA ALA A 210 11.44 -3.18 25.90
C ALA A 210 12.71 -3.50 25.09
N ASN A 211 13.48 -2.49 24.70
CA ASN A 211 14.75 -2.68 23.98
C ASN A 211 15.82 -3.31 24.88
N ALA A 212 15.93 -2.87 26.13
CA ALA A 212 16.86 -3.45 27.10
C ALA A 212 16.55 -4.94 27.37
N GLN A 213 15.27 -5.30 27.50
CA GLN A 213 14.85 -6.70 27.68
C GLN A 213 15.17 -7.58 26.45
N ARG A 214 15.01 -7.06 25.24
CA ARG A 214 15.37 -7.80 24.01
C ARG A 214 16.85 -8.09 23.89
N ILE A 215 17.71 -7.21 24.39
CA ILE A 215 19.18 -7.42 24.39
C ILE A 215 19.57 -8.53 25.39
N LEU A 216 18.75 -8.73 26.44
CA LEU A 216 19.02 -9.68 27.52
C LEU A 216 18.38 -11.06 27.31
N THR A 217 17.56 -11.23 26.27
CA THR A 217 16.91 -12.51 25.95
C THR A 217 17.47 -13.03 24.63
N PRO A 218 18.32 -14.08 24.64
CA PRO A 218 18.93 -14.64 23.42
C PRO A 218 17.91 -15.29 22.48
#